data_AF-A0A966PWG8-F1
#
_entry.id   AF-A0A966PWG8-F1
#
_cell.length_a   1.000
_cell.length_b   1.000
_cell.length_c   1.000
_cell.angle_alpha   90.00
_cell.angle_beta   90.00
_cell.angle_gamma   90.00
#
_symmetry.space_group_name_H-M   'P 1'
#
loop_
_entity.id
_entity.type
_entity.pdbx_description
1 polymer ?
#
loop_
_entity_poly.entity_id
_entity_poly.type
_entity_poly.pdbx_seq_one_letter_code
_entity_poly.pdbx_strand_id
1 'polypeptide(L)' 'MQEVTETLGPDRRTDKPGIYRTAEGFLINKDNEALAAYKKRKRREQAVDRIQDQIDELKTDINEIKDLLKGLARR' A
#
# COMPACT_ATOMS: atom_id res chain seq x y z
N MET A 1 2.33 -29.74 7.80
CA MET A 1 1.03 -29.92 8.48
C MET A 1 -0.03 -29.48 7.47
N GLN A 2 -0.92 -30.40 7.10
CA GLN A 2 -2.08 -30.13 6.26
C GLN A 2 -3.17 -29.49 7.12
N GLU A 3 -3.85 -28.49 6.59
CA GLU A 3 -5.29 -28.38 6.76
C GLU A 3 -5.88 -28.02 5.38
N VAL A 4 -6.41 -29.05 4.74
CA VAL A 4 -7.30 -28.93 3.59
C VAL A 4 -8.67 -28.63 4.19
N THR A 5 -9.07 -27.37 4.21
CA THR A 5 -10.44 -27.01 4.56
C THR A 5 -11.31 -27.33 3.35
N GLU A 6 -12.03 -28.46 3.44
CA GLU A 6 -13.16 -28.76 2.56
C GLU A 6 -14.11 -27.56 2.54
N THR A 7 -14.25 -26.91 1.38
CA THR A 7 -15.25 -25.85 1.22
C THR A 7 -16.63 -26.48 1.17
N LEU A 8 -17.36 -26.32 2.27
CA LEU A 8 -18.78 -26.56 2.39
C LEU A 8 -19.53 -25.63 1.40
N GLY A 9 -20.13 -26.20 0.35
CA GLY A 9 -21.15 -25.57 -0.49
C GLY A 9 -20.75 -24.33 -1.32
N PRO A 10 -21.60 -23.90 -2.27
CA PRO A 10 -21.36 -22.69 -3.05
C PRO A 10 -21.67 -21.42 -2.23
N ASP A 11 -20.74 -20.46 -2.22
CA ASP A 11 -20.92 -19.16 -1.55
C ASP A 11 -22.19 -18.42 -2.00
N ARG A 12 -22.95 -17.87 -1.05
CA ARG A 12 -24.21 -17.18 -1.31
C ARG A 12 -23.97 -15.71 -1.62
N ARG A 13 -24.61 -15.21 -2.68
CA ARG A 13 -24.62 -13.77 -3.02
C ARG A 13 -25.34 -12.96 -1.96
N THR A 14 -24.76 -11.83 -1.59
CA THR A 14 -25.44 -10.80 -0.77
C THR A 14 -26.15 -9.79 -1.67
N ASP A 15 -26.86 -8.85 -1.06
CA ASP A 15 -27.45 -7.66 -1.69
C ASP A 15 -26.38 -6.71 -2.27
N LYS A 16 -25.14 -6.78 -1.73
CA LYS A 16 -24.00 -6.01 -2.22
C LYS A 16 -23.25 -6.75 -3.32
N PRO A 17 -23.12 -6.17 -4.53
CA PRO A 17 -22.33 -6.76 -5.61
C PRO A 17 -20.89 -7.04 -5.18
N GLY A 18 -20.34 -8.19 -5.61
CA GLY A 18 -18.97 -8.59 -5.28
C GLY A 18 -18.77 -9.15 -3.86
N ILE A 19 -19.75 -9.01 -2.96
CA ILE A 19 -19.69 -9.53 -1.58
C ILE A 19 -20.50 -10.82 -1.47
N TYR A 20 -19.86 -11.87 -0.97
CA TYR A 20 -20.40 -13.21 -0.84
C TYR A 20 -20.34 -13.67 0.62
N ARG A 21 -21.33 -14.43 1.05
CA ARG A 21 -21.35 -15.10 2.36
C ARG A 21 -20.96 -16.57 2.19
N THR A 22 -19.93 -17.01 2.91
CA THR A 22 -19.51 -18.41 2.92
C THR A 22 -20.46 -19.29 3.72
N ALA A 23 -20.36 -20.61 3.59
CA ALA A 23 -21.17 -21.54 4.37
C ALA A 23 -20.91 -21.44 5.88
N GLU A 24 -19.69 -21.08 6.27
CA GLU A 24 -19.28 -20.83 7.65
C GLU A 24 -19.73 -19.45 8.16
N GLY A 25 -20.35 -18.63 7.31
CA GLY A 25 -20.95 -17.35 7.68
C GLY A 25 -20.07 -16.12 7.48
N PHE A 26 -18.84 -16.26 6.98
CA PHE A 26 -17.93 -15.14 6.71
C PHE A 26 -18.36 -14.34 5.48
N LEU A 27 -17.97 -13.06 5.41
CA LEU A 27 -18.13 -12.22 4.23
C LEU A 27 -16.82 -12.16 3.45
N ILE A 28 -16.84 -12.57 2.18
CA ILE A 28 -15.71 -12.53 1.26
C ILE A 28 -16.02 -11.56 0.12
N ASN A 29 -15.09 -10.65 -0.15
CA ASN A 29 -15.11 -9.85 -1.36
C ASN A 29 -14.42 -10.60 -2.49
N LYS A 30 -15.15 -10.91 -3.57
CA LYS A 30 -14.65 -11.58 -4.78
C LYS A 30 -14.47 -10.63 -5.97
N ASP A 31 -14.60 -9.33 -5.76
CA ASP A 31 -14.36 -8.31 -6.79
C ASP A 31 -12.85 -8.09 -7.01
N ASN A 32 -12.32 -8.78 -8.02
CA ASN A 32 -10.92 -8.69 -8.41
C ASN A 32 -10.56 -7.35 -9.07
N GLU A 33 -11.52 -6.68 -9.71
CA GLU A 33 -11.29 -5.38 -10.35
C GLU A 33 -11.11 -4.29 -9.30
N ALA A 34 -11.98 -4.26 -8.29
CA ALA A 34 -11.87 -3.37 -7.15
C ALA A 34 -10.53 -3.59 -6.40
N LEU A 35 -10.12 -4.85 -6.22
CA LEU A 35 -8.83 -5.17 -5.60
C LEU A 35 -7.64 -4.66 -6.42
N ALA A 36 -7.67 -4.82 -7.75
CA ALA A 36 -6.64 -4.33 -8.65
C ALA A 36 -6.54 -2.79 -8.61
N ALA A 37 -7.69 -2.10 -8.66
CA ALA A 37 -7.78 -0.65 -8.58
C ALA A 37 -7.23 -0.13 -7.24
N TYR A 38 -7.61 -0.75 -6.12
CA TYR A 38 -7.08 -0.42 -4.81
C TYR A 38 -5.55 -0.58 -4.74
N LYS A 39 -5.03 -1.73 -5.19
CA LYS A 39 -3.58 -1.98 -5.21
C LYS A 39 -2.82 -0.95 -6.06
N LYS A 40 -3.36 -0.57 -7.22
CA LYS A 40 -2.78 0.46 -8.08
C LYS A 40 -2.72 1.82 -7.37
N ARG A 41 -3.81 2.22 -6.70
CA ARG A 41 -3.86 3.46 -5.91
C ARG A 41 -2.84 3.44 -4.79
N LYS A 42 -2.79 2.35 -4.01
CA LYS A 42 -1.88 2.21 -2.87
C LYS A 42 -0.40 2.26 -3.30
N ARG A 43 -0.05 1.64 -4.42
CA ARG A 43 1.31 1.74 -4.99
C ARG A 43 1.68 3.17 -5.37
N ARG A 44 0.74 3.93 -5.92
CA ARG A 44 0.96 5.34 -6.27
C ARG A 44 1.17 6.20 -5.02
N GLU A 45 0.37 6.01 -3.98
CA GLU A 45 0.55 6.69 -2.68
C GLU A 45 1.95 6.41 -2.11
N GLN A 46 2.34 5.12 -2.05
CA GLN A 46 3.67 4.73 -1.57
C GLN A 46 4.82 5.33 -2.39
N ALA A 47 4.63 5.51 -3.70
CA ALA A 47 5.63 6.18 -4.54
C ALA A 47 5.74 7.67 -4.21
N VAL A 48 4.62 8.34 -3.91
CA VAL A 48 4.61 9.74 -3.48
C VAL A 48 5.32 9.89 -2.13
N ASP A 49 5.03 9.02 -1.16
CA ASP A 49 5.66 9.05 0.16
C ASP A 49 7.19 8.90 0.04
N ARG A 50 7.65 7.94 -0.77
CA ARG A 50 9.10 7.75 -1.02
C ARG A 50 9.76 8.96 -1.68
N ILE A 51 9.08 9.60 -2.62
CA ILE A 51 9.60 10.81 -3.28
C ILE A 51 9.72 11.94 -2.24
N GLN A 52 8.75 12.07 -1.34
CA GLN A 52 8.79 13.06 -0.27
C GLN A 52 9.99 12.83 0.65
N ASP A 53 10.21 11.58 1.09
CA ASP A 53 11.35 11.21 1.93
C ASP A 53 12.68 11.54 1.24
N GLN A 54 12.83 11.19 -0.04
CA GLN A 54 14.03 11.50 -0.84
C GLN A 54 14.26 13.01 -0.99
N ILE A 55 13.20 13.80 -1.15
CA ILE A 55 13.31 15.26 -1.24
C ILE A 55 13.82 15.84 0.08
N ASP A 56 13.35 15.34 1.22
CA ASP A 56 13.74 15.86 2.52
C ASP A 56 15.18 15.46 2.90
N GLU A 57 15.62 14.27 2.48
CA GLU A 57 17.03 13.87 2.54
C GLU A 57 17.91 14.80 1.69
N LEU A 58 17.56 15.02 0.42
CA LEU A 58 18.31 15.93 -0.47
C LEU A 58 18.39 17.36 0.08
N LYS A 59 17.31 17.88 0.70
CA LYS A 59 17.33 19.20 1.35
C LYS A 59 18.31 19.25 2.51
N THR A 60 18.38 18.16 3.29
CA THR A 60 19.30 18.03 4.42
C THR A 60 20.73 18.07 3.93
N ASP A 61 21.07 17.22 2.96
CA ASP A 61 22.41 17.17 2.34
C ASP A 61 22.82 18.52 1.75
N ILE A 62 21.91 19.22 1.05
CA ILE A 62 22.17 20.55 0.49
C ILE A 62 22.50 21.56 1.60
N ASN A 63 21.82 21.50 2.74
CA ASN A 63 22.09 22.40 3.86
C ASN A 63 23.44 22.10 4.50
N GLU A 64 23.77 20.83 4.70
CA GLU A 64 25.09 20.41 5.19
C GLU A 64 26.21 20.90 4.27
N ILE A 65 26.07 20.70 2.94
CA ILE A 65 27.03 21.20 1.95
C ILE A 65 27.17 22.71 2.03
N LYS A 66 26.06 23.46 2.12
CA LYS A 66 26.11 24.93 2.25
C LYS A 66 26.87 25.35 3.51
N ASP A 67 26.69 24.66 4.61
CA ASP A 67 27.34 25.01 5.87
C ASP A 67 28.83 24.66 5.85
N LEU A 68 29.22 23.53 5.23
CA LEU A 68 30.62 23.22 4.94
C LEU A 68 31.28 24.31 4.08
N LEU A 69 30.62 24.74 3.00
CA LEU A 69 31.13 25.80 2.11
C LEU A 69 31.28 27.14 2.82
N LYS A 70 30.31 27.55 3.65
CA LYS A 70 30.43 28.76 4.49
C LYS A 70 31.59 28.64 5.48
N GLY A 71 31.82 27.45 6.03
CA GLY A 71 32.93 27.17 6.94
C GLY A 71 34.30 27.23 6.26
N LEU A 72 34.37 26.93 4.97
CA LEU A 72 35.60 27.08 4.18
C LEU A 72 35.84 28.53 3.77
N ALA A 73 34.80 29.26 3.34
CA ALA A 73 34.92 30.64 2.89
C ALA A 73 35.22 31.66 4.01
N ARG A 74 35.04 31.28 5.29
CA ARG A 74 35.34 32.11 6.47
C ARG A 74 36.75 31.87 7.04
N ARG A 75 37.52 30.96 6.46
CA ARG A 75 38.97 30.80 6.75
C ARG A 75 39.77 31.58 5.73
#